data_AF-A0A7L2R6C0-F1
#
_entry.id   AF-A0A7L2R6C0-F1
#
_cell.length_a   1.000
_cell.length_b   1.000
_cell.length_c   1.000
_cell.angle_alpha   90.00
_cell.angle_beta   90.00
_cell.angle_gamma   90.00
#
_symmetry.space_group_name_H-M   'P 1'
#
loop_
_entity.id
_entity.type
_entity.pdbx_description
1 polymer ?
#
loop_
_entity_poly.entity_id
_entity_poly.type
_entity_poly.pdbx_seq_one_letter_code
_entity_poly.pdbx_strand_id
1 'polypeptide(L)'
;QIQVLPESGETPLFKQFFKNWRDRDQTEGLGQPHVSGHVAKIEQVPFDAATLHSSKAMAAQHGMEDDGSGKKQIWRIEGSEKVPVDPATYGQFYGGDSYIILYDYQHDGKRGQIIYTWQGADSTQDEIATSAFLTVQLDEELGGSPVQV
;
A
#
# COMPACT_ATOMS: atom_id res chain seq x y z
N GLN A 1 -18.74 2.69 28.96
CA GLN A 1 -19.53 3.88 28.57
C GLN A 1 -20.56 3.43 27.54
N ILE A 2 -21.82 3.81 27.69
CA ILE A 2 -22.89 3.46 26.74
C ILE A 2 -22.99 4.61 25.73
N GLN A 3 -22.95 4.30 24.44
CA GLN A 3 -23.22 5.25 23.35
C GLN A 3 -24.55 4.87 22.69
N VAL A 4 -25.41 5.87 22.52
CA VAL A 4 -26.67 5.74 21.76
C VAL A 4 -26.50 6.59 20.52
N LEU A 5 -26.65 5.97 19.34
CA LEU A 5 -26.44 6.61 18.04
C LEU A 5 -27.78 6.70 17.32
N PRO A 6 -28.15 7.86 16.74
CA PRO A 6 -29.33 7.96 15.90
C PRO A 6 -29.09 7.30 14.55
N GLU A 7 -30.17 6.87 13.89
CA GLU A 7 -30.14 6.41 12.50
C GLU A 7 -29.53 7.51 11.60
N SER A 8 -28.63 7.13 10.70
CA SER A 8 -27.82 8.03 9.85
C SER A 8 -26.78 8.90 10.58
N GLY A 9 -26.65 8.78 11.91
CA GLY A 9 -25.62 9.41 12.73
C GLY A 9 -24.58 8.43 13.24
N GLU A 10 -24.47 7.26 12.62
CA GLU A 10 -23.55 6.21 13.04
C GLU A 10 -22.09 6.64 12.83
N THR A 11 -21.25 6.34 13.82
CA THR A 11 -19.81 6.63 13.73
C THR A 11 -19.10 5.60 12.86
N PRO A 12 -17.92 5.92 12.27
CA PRO A 12 -17.13 4.92 11.55
C PRO A 12 -16.83 3.66 12.36
N LEU A 13 -16.62 3.80 13.68
CA LEU A 13 -16.42 2.68 14.60
C LEU A 13 -17.65 1.78 14.78
N PHE A 14 -18.85 2.31 14.62
CA PHE A 14 -20.07 1.51 14.60
C PHE A 14 -20.24 0.82 13.23
N LYS A 15 -20.06 1.59 12.14
CA LYS A 15 -20.23 1.11 10.76
C LYS A 15 -19.29 -0.05 10.41
N GLN A 16 -18.07 -0.07 10.96
CA GLN A 16 -17.08 -1.14 10.69
C GLN A 16 -17.53 -2.56 11.07
N PHE A 17 -18.53 -2.70 11.96
CA PHE A 17 -19.06 -4.02 12.36
C PHE A 17 -19.93 -4.68 11.29
N PHE A 18 -20.26 -3.97 10.22
CA PHE A 18 -21.17 -4.42 9.17
C PHE A 18 -20.41 -4.64 7.86
N LYS A 19 -20.59 -5.81 7.26
CA LYS A 19 -19.81 -6.31 6.11
C LYS A 19 -19.78 -5.36 4.90
N ASN A 20 -20.85 -4.60 4.65
CA ASN A 20 -21.01 -3.72 3.48
C ASN A 20 -21.92 -2.53 3.82
N TRP A 21 -21.57 -1.73 4.84
CA TRP A 21 -22.36 -0.55 5.19
C TRP A 21 -22.45 0.43 4.01
N ARG A 22 -23.65 0.90 3.69
CA ARG A 22 -23.90 1.91 2.65
C ARG A 22 -24.90 2.94 3.17
N ASP A 23 -24.59 4.21 2.98
CA ASP A 23 -25.56 5.28 3.24
C ASP A 23 -26.46 5.45 2.00
N ARG A 24 -27.76 5.64 2.24
CA ARG A 24 -28.83 5.52 1.22
C ARG A 24 -28.64 6.39 -0.04
N ASP A 25 -27.99 7.55 0.09
CA ASP A 25 -27.77 8.51 -0.99
C ASP A 25 -26.28 8.68 -1.36
N GLN A 26 -25.41 7.79 -0.87
CA GLN A 26 -23.97 7.81 -1.15
C GLN A 26 -23.58 6.66 -2.07
N THR A 27 -22.96 7.00 -3.20
CA THR A 27 -22.59 6.05 -4.25
C THR A 27 -21.37 5.20 -3.89
N GLU A 28 -20.37 5.73 -3.17
CA GLU A 28 -19.17 4.99 -2.74
C GLU A 28 -18.62 5.44 -1.38
N GLY A 29 -18.00 4.51 -0.63
CA GLY A 29 -17.30 4.78 0.64
C GLY A 29 -18.15 4.67 1.91
N LEU A 30 -17.52 4.88 3.08
CA LEU A 30 -18.10 4.71 4.43
C LEU A 30 -19.04 5.85 4.90
N GLY A 31 -19.48 6.73 4.00
CA GLY A 31 -20.16 7.95 4.39
C GLY A 31 -19.23 9.16 4.42
N GLN A 32 -19.78 10.38 4.49
CA GLN A 32 -19.03 11.48 5.13
C GLN A 32 -18.79 11.07 6.60
N PRO A 33 -17.54 11.06 7.09
CA PRO A 33 -17.31 10.74 8.49
C PRO A 33 -17.98 11.80 9.35
N HIS A 34 -18.93 11.39 10.18
CA HIS A 34 -19.47 12.25 11.23
C HIS A 34 -18.38 12.37 12.31
N VAL A 35 -17.42 13.25 12.09
CA VAL A 35 -16.30 13.47 13.02
C VAL A 35 -16.79 14.37 14.15
N SER A 36 -17.40 13.77 15.15
CA SER A 36 -17.71 14.47 16.41
C SER A 36 -16.45 14.48 17.30
N GLY A 37 -15.43 15.28 16.95
CA GLY A 37 -14.17 15.38 17.71
C GLY A 37 -13.19 16.45 17.23
N HIS A 38 -12.19 16.76 18.08
CA HIS A 38 -11.12 17.77 17.89
C HIS A 38 -10.06 17.39 16.83
N VAL A 39 -10.41 16.61 15.81
CA VAL A 39 -9.47 16.29 14.72
C VAL A 39 -9.50 17.47 13.74
N ALA A 40 -8.33 18.06 13.48
CA ALA A 40 -8.17 19.20 12.58
C ALA A 40 -8.87 18.94 11.23
N LYS A 41 -9.48 19.97 10.64
CA LYS A 41 -10.05 19.88 9.28
C LYS A 41 -8.93 19.50 8.31
N ILE A 42 -8.90 18.24 7.88
CA ILE A 42 -7.98 17.78 6.84
C ILE A 42 -8.56 18.25 5.51
N GLU A 43 -7.83 19.14 4.83
CA GLU A 43 -8.19 19.55 3.47
C GLU A 43 -8.04 18.35 2.53
N GLN A 44 -9.10 18.05 1.79
CA GLN A 44 -9.09 16.98 0.80
C GLN A 44 -8.33 17.45 -0.43
N VAL A 45 -7.21 16.78 -0.73
CA VAL A 45 -6.37 17.12 -1.88
C VAL A 45 -6.69 16.15 -3.02
N PRO A 46 -7.19 16.60 -4.17
CA PRO A 46 -7.40 15.72 -5.31
C PRO A 46 -6.07 15.15 -5.81
N PHE A 47 -6.08 13.93 -6.36
CA PHE A 47 -4.88 13.31 -6.89
C PHE A 47 -4.45 13.98 -8.20
N ASP A 48 -3.17 14.34 -8.31
CA ASP A 48 -2.52 14.82 -9.53
C ASP A 48 -1.06 14.35 -9.55
N ALA A 49 -0.74 13.40 -10.42
CA ALA A 49 0.61 12.86 -10.56
C ALA A 49 1.65 13.93 -10.90
N ALA A 50 1.28 14.99 -11.65
CA ALA A 50 2.21 16.04 -12.03
C ALA A 50 2.72 16.84 -10.83
N THR A 51 1.92 16.95 -9.75
CA THR A 51 2.26 17.69 -8.54
C THR A 51 2.53 16.81 -7.32
N LEU A 52 2.26 15.50 -7.43
CA LEU A 52 2.44 14.50 -6.36
C LEU A 52 3.83 14.55 -5.71
N HIS A 53 4.88 14.61 -6.51
CA HIS A 53 6.28 14.63 -6.04
C HIS A 53 6.63 15.83 -5.13
N SER A 54 5.74 16.82 -4.99
CA SER A 54 5.92 18.01 -4.15
C SER A 54 4.93 18.10 -2.98
N SER A 55 3.94 17.19 -2.90
CA SER A 55 2.84 17.26 -1.94
C SER A 55 2.77 16.03 -1.03
N LYS A 56 3.24 16.19 0.21
CA LYS A 56 3.14 15.15 1.26
C LYS A 56 1.70 14.83 1.64
N ALA A 57 0.82 15.84 1.61
CA ALA A 57 -0.60 15.65 1.89
C ALA A 57 -1.27 14.78 0.83
N MET A 58 -0.92 14.98 -0.45
CA MET A 58 -1.43 14.15 -1.54
C MET A 58 -0.89 12.72 -1.45
N ALA A 59 0.42 12.56 -1.21
CA ALA A 59 1.02 11.24 -1.03
C ALA A 59 0.34 10.44 0.10
N ALA A 60 0.13 11.08 1.26
CA ALA A 60 -0.50 10.44 2.42
C ALA A 60 -2.00 10.12 2.21
N GLN A 61 -2.76 10.98 1.53
CA GLN A 61 -4.20 10.76 1.30
C GLN A 61 -4.48 9.68 0.25
N HIS A 62 -3.59 9.50 -0.71
CA HIS A 62 -3.77 8.57 -1.83
C HIS A 62 -2.90 7.31 -1.74
N GLY A 63 -1.99 7.23 -0.77
CA GLY A 63 -1.08 6.08 -0.60
C GLY A 63 -0.06 5.95 -1.74
N MET A 64 0.41 7.08 -2.27
CA MET A 64 1.31 7.12 -3.43
C MET A 64 2.54 7.97 -3.10
N GLU A 65 3.69 7.33 -2.87
CA GLU A 65 4.94 8.04 -2.53
C GLU A 65 5.46 8.89 -3.71
N ASP A 66 5.31 8.39 -4.93
CA ASP A 66 5.61 9.11 -6.17
C ASP A 66 4.72 8.64 -7.34
N ASP A 67 5.09 8.99 -8.57
CA ASP A 67 4.34 8.68 -9.79
C ASP A 67 4.55 7.25 -10.35
N GLY A 68 5.34 6.41 -9.70
CA GLY A 68 5.62 5.04 -10.15
C GLY A 68 6.66 4.91 -11.28
N SER A 69 7.24 6.02 -11.74
CA SER A 69 8.20 6.04 -12.86
C SER A 69 9.63 5.66 -12.47
N GLY A 70 9.89 5.46 -11.18
CA GLY A 70 11.18 5.10 -10.62
C GLY A 70 11.78 3.79 -11.14
N LYS A 71 13.07 3.61 -10.84
CA LYS A 71 13.81 2.40 -11.19
C LYS A 71 13.29 1.23 -10.36
N LYS A 72 13.17 0.07 -10.99
CA LYS A 72 12.64 -1.13 -10.37
C LYS A 72 13.39 -2.37 -10.79
N GLN A 73 13.65 -3.24 -9.83
CA GLN A 73 14.16 -4.57 -10.03
C GLN A 73 13.14 -5.55 -9.45
N ILE A 74 12.75 -6.53 -10.25
CA ILE A 74 11.74 -7.53 -9.87
C ILE A 74 12.43 -8.89 -9.87
N TRP A 75 12.27 -9.63 -8.78
CA TRP A 75 12.67 -11.02 -8.67
C TRP A 75 11.45 -11.89 -8.40
N ARG A 76 11.45 -13.08 -9.01
CA ARG A 76 10.59 -14.19 -8.63
C ARG A 76 11.34 -15.08 -7.66
N ILE A 77 10.65 -15.65 -6.69
CA ILE A 77 11.20 -16.67 -5.80
C ILE A 77 11.11 -18.03 -6.49
N GLU A 78 12.22 -18.73 -6.55
CA GLU A 78 12.28 -20.12 -7.03
C GLU A 78 13.02 -20.96 -5.99
N GLY A 79 12.28 -21.78 -5.24
CA GLY A 79 12.82 -22.53 -4.12
C GLY A 79 13.36 -21.63 -3.01
N SER A 80 14.69 -21.53 -2.87
CA SER A 80 15.36 -20.74 -1.82
C SER A 80 16.06 -19.46 -2.32
N GLU A 81 15.87 -19.10 -3.60
CA GLU A 81 16.61 -17.99 -4.23
C GLU A 81 15.68 -16.98 -4.89
N LYS A 82 16.19 -15.75 -5.08
CA LYS A 82 15.54 -14.70 -5.87
C LYS A 82 16.11 -14.70 -7.29
N VAL A 83 15.28 -14.99 -8.28
CA VAL A 83 15.63 -15.06 -9.70
C VAL A 83 15.12 -13.80 -10.41
N PRO A 84 15.97 -13.04 -11.13
CA PRO A 84 15.53 -11.84 -11.84
C PRO A 84 14.43 -12.16 -12.86
N VAL A 85 13.36 -11.37 -12.86
CA VAL A 85 12.29 -11.45 -13.87
C VAL A 85 12.75 -10.76 -15.15
N ASP A 86 12.33 -11.29 -16.30
CA ASP A 86 12.59 -10.64 -17.59
C ASP A 86 11.91 -9.25 -17.64
N PRO A 87 12.67 -8.16 -17.88
CA PRO A 87 12.10 -6.81 -18.04
C PRO A 87 10.94 -6.72 -19.03
N ALA A 88 10.87 -7.58 -20.05
CA ALA A 88 9.76 -7.63 -21.01
C ALA A 88 8.43 -8.08 -20.38
N THR A 89 8.49 -8.75 -19.23
CA THR A 89 7.33 -9.30 -18.49
C THR A 89 7.01 -8.51 -17.22
N TYR A 90 7.70 -7.41 -16.96
CA TYR A 90 7.40 -6.55 -15.81
C TYR A 90 5.93 -6.12 -15.81
N GLY A 91 5.26 -6.30 -14.67
CA GLY A 91 3.82 -6.08 -14.52
C GLY A 91 2.95 -7.33 -14.69
N GLN A 92 3.54 -8.47 -15.08
CA GLN A 92 2.88 -9.77 -15.08
C GLN A 92 3.30 -10.55 -13.83
N PHE A 93 2.33 -10.89 -12.98
CA PHE A 93 2.54 -11.65 -11.75
C PHE A 93 1.65 -12.89 -11.75
N TYR A 94 2.23 -14.05 -11.49
CA TYR A 94 1.51 -15.32 -11.49
C TYR A 94 1.14 -15.72 -10.06
N GLY A 95 -0.12 -16.11 -9.84
CA GLY A 95 -0.65 -16.47 -8.53
C GLY A 95 0.03 -17.66 -7.84
N GLY A 96 0.73 -18.50 -8.60
CA GLY A 96 1.49 -19.63 -8.08
C GLY A 96 2.91 -19.30 -7.61
N ASP A 97 3.36 -18.06 -7.75
CA ASP A 97 4.72 -17.63 -7.41
C ASP A 97 4.72 -16.55 -6.33
N SER A 98 5.88 -16.29 -5.73
CA SER A 98 6.15 -15.11 -4.90
C SER A 98 7.18 -14.19 -5.56
N TYR A 99 7.08 -12.89 -5.31
CA TYR A 99 7.95 -11.87 -5.93
C TYR A 99 8.46 -10.87 -4.90
N ILE A 100 9.66 -10.37 -5.13
CA ILE A 100 10.25 -9.22 -4.44
C ILE A 100 10.48 -8.12 -5.46
N ILE A 101 10.07 -6.89 -5.13
CA ILE A 101 10.27 -5.72 -6.00
C ILE A 101 11.02 -4.67 -5.20
N LEU A 102 12.22 -4.30 -5.64
CA LEU A 102 12.93 -3.13 -5.13
C LEU A 102 12.62 -1.94 -6.04
N TYR A 103 12.02 -0.89 -5.47
CA TYR A 103 11.62 0.32 -6.17
C TYR A 103 12.32 1.55 -5.59
N ASP A 104 13.00 2.32 -6.44
CA ASP A 104 13.59 3.60 -6.08
C ASP A 104 12.60 4.72 -6.37
N TYR A 105 12.15 5.44 -5.33
CA TYR A 105 11.21 6.56 -5.48
C TYR A 105 11.85 7.90 -5.18
N GLN A 106 11.26 8.97 -5.70
CA GLN A 106 11.69 10.34 -5.39
C GLN A 106 10.50 11.23 -5.03
N HIS A 107 10.54 11.79 -3.83
CA HIS A 107 9.52 12.71 -3.32
C HIS A 107 10.16 13.89 -2.59
N ASP A 108 9.74 15.11 -2.89
CA ASP A 108 10.22 16.36 -2.27
C ASP A 108 11.75 16.49 -2.31
N GLY A 109 12.36 16.11 -3.44
CA GLY A 109 13.82 16.10 -3.63
C GLY A 109 14.58 15.04 -2.84
N LYS A 110 13.89 14.19 -2.07
CA LYS A 110 14.47 13.06 -1.34
C LYS A 110 14.30 11.79 -2.13
N ARG A 111 15.32 10.94 -2.10
CA ARG A 111 15.26 9.58 -2.64
C ARG A 111 14.98 8.62 -1.50
N GLY A 112 14.15 7.62 -1.78
CA GLY A 112 13.90 6.50 -0.88
C GLY A 112 13.79 5.22 -1.69
N GLN A 113 13.68 4.11 -0.98
CA GLN A 113 13.48 2.79 -1.57
C GLN A 113 12.31 2.10 -0.90
N ILE A 114 11.56 1.32 -1.66
CA ILE A 114 10.49 0.45 -1.16
C ILE A 114 10.80 -0.96 -1.62
N ILE A 115 10.70 -1.92 -0.71
CA ILE A 115 10.72 -3.35 -1.02
C ILE A 115 9.28 -3.85 -0.89
N TYR A 116 8.66 -4.19 -2.02
CA TYR A 116 7.36 -4.86 -2.01
C TYR A 116 7.56 -6.37 -2.01
N THR A 117 6.84 -7.06 -1.13
CA THR A 117 6.75 -8.52 -1.13
C THR A 117 5.36 -8.93 -1.61
N TRP A 118 5.28 -9.46 -2.83
CA TRP A 118 4.02 -9.97 -3.38
C TRP A 118 3.98 -11.48 -3.24
N GLN A 119 2.97 -12.01 -2.56
CA GLN A 119 2.80 -13.43 -2.31
C GLN A 119 1.57 -13.92 -3.04
N GLY A 120 1.77 -14.78 -4.04
CA GLY A 120 0.70 -15.35 -4.83
C GLY A 120 -0.25 -16.19 -3.98
N ALA A 121 -1.55 -16.15 -4.29
CA ALA A 121 -2.56 -16.88 -3.54
C ALA A 121 -2.40 -18.41 -3.59
N ASP A 122 -1.77 -18.90 -4.66
CA ASP A 122 -1.49 -20.32 -4.91
C ASP A 122 0.01 -20.65 -4.77
N SER A 123 0.81 -19.70 -4.27
CA SER A 123 2.25 -19.90 -4.00
C SER A 123 2.46 -20.90 -2.88
N THR A 124 3.53 -21.68 -2.95
CA THR A 124 3.81 -22.69 -1.93
C THR A 124 4.22 -22.03 -0.61
N GLN A 125 3.94 -22.70 0.50
CA GLN A 125 4.25 -22.14 1.83
C GLN A 125 5.75 -21.87 2.03
N ASP A 126 6.60 -22.72 1.44
CA ASP A 126 8.05 -22.54 1.46
C ASP A 126 8.49 -21.33 0.63
N GLU A 127 7.91 -21.07 -0.54
CA GLU A 127 8.23 -19.88 -1.33
C GLU A 127 7.72 -18.59 -0.67
N ILE A 128 6.55 -18.63 -0.02
CA ILE A 128 6.02 -17.53 0.80
C ILE A 128 6.97 -17.22 1.98
N ALA A 129 7.46 -18.24 2.67
CA ALA A 129 8.40 -18.06 3.77
C ALA A 129 9.76 -17.54 3.28
N THR A 130 10.26 -18.08 2.17
CA THR A 130 11.48 -17.64 1.52
C THR A 130 11.38 -16.20 1.07
N SER A 131 10.25 -15.77 0.48
CA SER A 131 10.07 -14.37 0.05
C SER A 131 10.18 -13.41 1.23
N ALA A 132 9.54 -13.71 2.36
CA ALA A 132 9.59 -12.89 3.56
C ALA A 132 11.02 -12.81 4.14
N PHE A 133 11.73 -13.94 4.18
CA PHE A 133 13.12 -13.98 4.65
C PHE A 133 14.06 -13.17 3.75
N LEU A 134 13.97 -13.37 2.42
CA LEU A 134 14.81 -12.67 1.46
C LEU A 134 14.52 -11.16 1.39
N THR A 135 13.28 -10.73 1.67
CA THR A 135 12.94 -9.31 1.81
C THR A 135 13.69 -8.67 2.98
N VAL A 136 13.70 -9.31 4.15
CA VAL A 136 14.44 -8.81 5.32
C VAL A 136 15.94 -8.79 5.05
N GLN A 137 16.47 -9.84 4.42
CA GLN A 137 17.88 -9.88 4.04
C GLN A 137 18.24 -8.74 3.08
N LEU A 138 17.40 -8.47 2.07
CA LEU A 138 17.62 -7.37 1.12
C LEU A 138 17.58 -6.00 1.82
N ASP A 139 16.66 -5.81 2.78
CA ASP A 139 16.59 -4.60 3.58
C ASP A 139 17.87 -4.38 4.40
N GLU A 140 18.36 -5.43 5.07
CA GLU A 140 19.62 -5.39 5.82
C GLU A 140 20.83 -5.09 4.92
N GLU A 141 20.89 -5.69 3.72
CA GLU A 141 21.92 -5.42 2.71
C GLU A 141 21.91 -3.95 2.25
N LEU A 142 20.74 -3.31 2.25
CA LEU A 142 20.53 -1.90 1.92
C LEU A 142 20.61 -0.97 3.17
N GLY A 143 21.08 -1.50 4.29
CA GLY A 143 21.32 -0.74 5.52
C GLY A 143 20.07 -0.43 6.34
N GLY A 144 18.98 -1.18 6.15
CA GLY A 144 17.71 -1.03 6.88
C GLY A 144 16.98 0.29 6.60
N SER A 145 17.25 0.89 5.45
CA SER A 145 16.65 2.17 5.01
C SER A 145 15.41 2.03 4.13
N PRO A 146 15.26 0.98 3.30
CA PRO A 146 14.02 0.78 2.56
C PRO A 146 12.78 0.62 3.44
N VAL A 147 11.62 1.01 2.90
CA VAL A 147 10.32 0.68 3.48
C VAL A 147 9.92 -0.72 3.00
N GLN A 148 9.53 -1.62 3.90
CA GLN A 148 9.03 -2.96 3.56
C GLN A 148 7.50 -2.97 3.54
N VAL A 149 6.90 -3.46 2.46
CA VAL A 149 5.44 -3.51 2.23
C VAL A 149 4.98 -4.89 1.78
#